data_AF-A0A420M549-F1
#
_entry.id   AF-A0A420M549-F1
#
_cell.length_a   1.000
_cell.length_b   1.000
_cell.length_c   1.000
_cell.angle_alpha   90.00
_cell.angle_beta   90.00
_cell.angle_gamma   90.00
#
_symmetry.space_group_name_H-M   'P 1'
#
loop_
_entity.id
_entity.type
_entity.pdbx_description
1 polymer ?
#
loop_
_entity_poly.entity_id
_entity_poly.type
_entity_poly.pdbx_seq_one_letter_code
_entity_poly.pdbx_strand_id
1 'polypeptide(L)'
;MVVAYGAESRIGNKYGQFVEEAKKHARFVSPFIGIQFGLVFFSSYAAFALAFWYGTRLLLENKINELGAIIVVLFSVMMIVTSMERMSTPVLAISKATVAAGEFFTVIDAPRPDPGHLTDPIVSASEDIVLEDVTFAYPSRPHVKILDNLNLRLERGKVTAIVGPSGSGKSTIVGLIERWYSLKGQPGIPQIVEKKPELTQENADTEVESGSPVQLHGTVSTCGHSLDDINLQWWRSQVGLVQQEPFLFNDTIYKNV
;
A
#
# COMPACT_ATOMS: atom_id res chain seq x y z
N MET A 1 9.34 -23.35 3.77
CA MET A 1 9.58 -23.92 2.43
C MET A 1 11.06 -23.85 2.00
N VAL A 2 11.80 -22.76 2.23
CA VAL A 2 13.21 -22.67 1.80
C VAL A 2 14.08 -23.82 2.33
N VAL A 3 14.05 -24.07 3.64
CA VAL A 3 14.80 -25.17 4.28
C VAL A 3 14.28 -26.54 3.86
N ALA A 4 12.96 -26.69 3.77
CA ALA A 4 12.33 -27.94 3.35
C ALA A 4 12.72 -28.36 1.91
N TYR A 5 13.04 -27.40 1.05
CA TYR A 5 13.48 -27.64 -0.34
C TYR A 5 15.00 -27.51 -0.52
N GLY A 6 15.80 -27.34 0.54
CA GLY A 6 17.26 -27.17 0.44
C GLY A 6 17.68 -25.95 -0.39
N ALA A 7 16.82 -24.93 -0.47
CA ALA A 7 16.97 -23.79 -1.37
C ALA A 7 17.78 -22.62 -0.76
N GLU A 8 18.38 -22.80 0.41
CA GLU A 8 19.12 -21.77 1.15
C GLU A 8 20.24 -21.17 0.30
N SER A 9 21.08 -22.01 -0.32
CA SER A 9 22.17 -21.54 -1.18
C SER A 9 21.66 -20.83 -2.43
N ARG A 10 20.53 -21.29 -3.01
CA ARG A 10 19.94 -20.66 -4.20
C ARG A 10 19.41 -19.26 -3.89
N ILE A 11 18.72 -19.10 -2.77
CA ILE A 11 18.20 -17.79 -2.33
C ILE A 11 19.35 -16.88 -1.87
N GLY A 12 20.33 -17.43 -1.15
CA GLY A 12 21.54 -16.69 -0.76
C GLY A 12 22.31 -16.14 -1.96
N ASN A 13 22.49 -16.96 -3.01
CA ASN A 13 23.13 -16.51 -4.25
C ASN A 13 22.30 -15.45 -4.98
N LYS A 14 20.98 -15.60 -5.03
CA LYS A 14 20.08 -14.60 -5.62
C LYS A 14 20.17 -13.26 -4.87
N TYR A 15 20.17 -13.29 -3.54
CA TYR A 15 20.38 -12.09 -2.73
C TYR A 15 21.77 -11.49 -2.96
N GLY A 16 22.81 -12.32 -3.05
CA GLY A 16 24.18 -11.90 -3.35
C GLY A 16 24.31 -11.15 -4.67
N GLN A 17 23.55 -11.53 -5.70
CA GLN A 17 23.50 -10.80 -6.98
C GLN A 17 23.00 -9.36 -6.80
N PHE A 18 21.90 -9.17 -6.05
CA PHE A 18 21.38 -7.83 -5.76
C PHE A 18 22.36 -6.99 -4.92
N VAL A 19 23.06 -7.61 -3.97
CA VAL A 19 24.09 -6.91 -3.17
C VAL A 19 25.27 -6.49 -4.04
N GLU A 20 25.74 -7.35 -4.94
CA GLU A 20 26.87 -7.01 -5.81
C GLU A 20 26.49 -5.92 -6.83
N GLU A 21 25.25 -5.90 -7.30
CA GLU A 21 24.71 -4.83 -8.14
C GLU A 21 24.65 -3.49 -7.39
N ALA A 22 24.09 -3.49 -6.17
CA ALA A 22 24.07 -2.30 -5.31
C ALA A 22 25.48 -1.78 -5.00
N LYS A 23 26.45 -2.68 -4.78
CA LYS A 23 27.85 -2.36 -4.54
C LYS A 23 28.54 -1.77 -5.78
N LYS A 24 28.27 -2.31 -6.98
CA LYS A 24 28.79 -1.72 -8.24
C LYS A 24 28.27 -0.30 -8.41
N HIS A 25 26.97 -0.08 -8.17
CA HIS A 25 26.38 1.25 -8.23
C HIS A 25 27.00 2.19 -7.19
N ALA A 26 27.13 1.75 -5.94
CA ALA A 26 27.77 2.54 -4.88
C ALA A 26 29.22 2.90 -5.22
N ARG A 27 30.01 1.96 -5.74
CA ARG A 27 31.40 2.21 -6.17
C ARG A 27 31.48 3.19 -7.34
N PHE A 28 30.54 3.11 -8.28
CA PHE A 28 30.46 4.05 -9.39
C PHE A 28 30.13 5.47 -8.92
N VAL A 29 29.22 5.61 -7.95
CA VAL A 29 28.80 6.91 -7.40
C VAL A 29 29.81 7.51 -6.41
N SER A 30 30.57 6.67 -5.70
CA SER A 30 31.56 7.08 -4.69
C SER A 30 32.56 8.17 -5.14
N PRO A 31 33.24 8.08 -6.31
CA PRO A 31 34.16 9.13 -6.75
C PRO A 31 33.46 10.45 -7.04
N PHE A 32 32.21 10.44 -7.54
CA PHE A 32 31.44 11.66 -7.77
C PHE A 32 31.13 12.37 -6.46
N ILE A 33 30.70 11.62 -5.43
CA ILE A 33 30.49 12.15 -4.08
C ILE A 33 31.80 12.70 -3.51
N GLY A 34 32.92 12.00 -3.71
CA GLY A 34 34.24 12.46 -3.27
C GLY A 34 34.68 13.77 -3.92
N ILE A 35 34.54 13.90 -5.24
CA ILE A 35 34.84 15.13 -5.98
C ILE A 35 33.94 16.28 -5.52
N GLN A 36 32.65 16.01 -5.33
CA GLN A 36 31.71 17.00 -4.81
C GLN A 36 32.17 17.55 -3.45
N PHE A 37 32.47 16.68 -2.48
CA PHE A 37 32.98 17.13 -1.18
C PHE A 37 34.30 17.90 -1.31
N GLY A 38 35.22 17.42 -2.16
CA GLY A 38 36.49 18.10 -2.43
C GLY A 38 36.30 19.53 -2.96
N LEU A 39 35.41 19.73 -3.93
CA LEU A 39 35.08 21.05 -4.48
C LEU A 39 34.44 21.97 -3.43
N VAL A 40 33.54 21.43 -2.60
CA VAL A 40 32.92 22.18 -1.50
C VAL A 40 33.98 22.68 -0.51
N PHE A 41 34.85 21.81 0.00
CA PHE A 41 35.92 22.22 0.91
C PHE A 41 36.91 23.19 0.25
N PHE A 42 37.32 22.93 -0.99
CA PHE A 42 38.23 23.81 -1.73
C PHE A 42 37.65 25.22 -1.87
N SER A 43 36.39 25.35 -2.30
CA SER A 43 35.72 26.64 -2.44
C SER A 43 35.59 27.38 -1.12
N SER A 44 35.33 26.68 -0.01
CA SER A 44 35.27 27.26 1.33
C SER A 44 36.63 27.84 1.74
N TYR A 45 37.72 27.07 1.60
CA TYR A 45 39.07 27.55 1.93
C TYR A 45 39.57 28.66 0.99
N ALA A 46 39.25 28.58 -0.30
CA ALA A 46 39.58 29.62 -1.27
C ALA A 46 38.85 30.94 -0.93
N ALA A 47 37.59 30.87 -0.52
CA ALA A 47 36.84 32.03 -0.06
C ALA A 47 37.49 32.68 1.18
N PHE A 48 37.99 31.89 2.14
CA PHE A 48 38.76 32.43 3.26
C PHE A 48 40.04 33.12 2.82
N ALA A 49 40.84 32.46 1.97
CA ALA A 49 42.09 33.03 1.48
C ALA A 49 41.85 34.37 0.75
N LEU A 50 40.82 34.44 -0.09
CA LEU A 50 40.42 35.66 -0.80
C LEU A 50 39.92 36.74 0.14
N ALA A 51 39.09 36.38 1.14
CA ALA A 51 38.58 37.33 2.14
C ALA A 51 39.72 37.93 2.96
N PHE A 52 40.69 37.12 3.38
CA PHE A 52 41.89 37.62 4.09
C PHE A 52 42.79 38.48 3.20
N TRP A 53 43.06 38.05 1.97
CA TRP A 53 43.88 38.82 1.04
C TRP A 53 43.27 40.18 0.73
N TYR A 54 41.98 40.20 0.37
CA TYR A 54 41.27 41.44 0.07
C TYR A 54 41.09 42.32 1.30
N GLY A 55 40.72 41.73 2.44
CA GLY A 55 40.56 42.45 3.71
C GLY A 55 41.86 43.10 4.17
N THR A 56 43.00 42.40 4.05
CA THR A 56 44.31 42.95 4.41
C THR A 56 44.70 44.12 3.49
N ARG A 57 44.44 44.01 2.18
CA ARG A 57 44.67 45.11 1.24
C ARG A 57 43.82 46.33 1.59
N LEU A 58 42.57 46.13 1.97
CA LEU A 58 41.63 47.20 2.31
C LEU A 58 42.00 47.91 3.62
N LEU A 59 42.64 47.19 4.55
CA LEU A 59 43.28 47.74 5.75
C LEU A 59 44.50 48.60 5.40
N LEU A 60 45.38 48.11 4.52
CA LEU A 60 46.58 48.85 4.09
C LEU A 60 46.24 50.15 3.33
N GLU A 61 45.11 50.17 2.62
CA GLU A 61 44.59 51.35 1.93
C GLU A 61 43.83 52.32 2.88
N ASN A 62 43.83 52.09 4.20
CA ASN A 62 43.10 52.86 5.23
C ASN A 62 41.59 53.02 4.96
N LYS A 63 40.98 52.06 4.25
CA LYS A 63 39.53 52.04 3.98
C LYS A 63 38.73 51.34 5.08
N ILE A 64 39.40 50.52 5.89
CA ILE A 64 38.85 49.91 7.10
C ILE A 64 39.79 50.27 8.24
N ASN A 65 39.22 50.68 9.38
CA ASN A 65 39.98 51.15 10.55
C ASN A 65 40.28 50.03 11.56
N GLU A 66 39.60 48.89 11.48
CA GLU A 66 39.65 47.82 12.47
C GLU A 66 39.83 46.43 11.82
N LEU A 67 40.83 45.68 12.30
CA LEU A 67 41.07 44.28 11.92
C LEU A 67 39.87 43.36 12.23
N GLY A 68 39.11 43.69 13.29
CA GLY A 68 37.96 42.90 13.74
C GLY A 68 36.86 42.79 12.68
N ALA A 69 36.68 43.80 11.82
CA ALA A 69 35.66 43.80 10.78
C ALA A 69 35.84 42.63 9.78
N ILE A 70 37.07 42.28 9.43
CA ILE A 70 37.38 41.17 8.51
C ILE A 70 36.94 39.83 9.14
N ILE A 71 37.25 39.65 10.43
CA ILE A 71 36.93 38.44 11.18
C ILE A 71 35.41 38.29 11.34
N VAL A 72 34.70 39.38 11.65
CA VAL A 72 33.24 39.40 11.80
C VAL A 72 32.54 39.01 10.49
N VAL A 73 32.96 39.57 9.35
CA VAL A 73 32.39 39.22 8.05
C VAL A 73 32.64 37.75 7.72
N LEU A 74 33.85 37.25 7.95
CA LEU A 74 34.24 35.88 7.67
C LEU A 74 33.41 34.86 8.47
N PHE A 75 33.22 35.09 9.78
CA PHE A 75 32.37 34.23 10.60
C PHE A 75 30.89 34.34 10.25
N SER A 76 30.42 35.52 9.87
CA SER A 76 29.02 35.72 9.45
C SER A 76 28.71 34.92 8.19
N VAL A 77 29.61 34.93 7.20
CA VAL A 77 29.47 34.13 5.98
C VAL A 77 29.52 32.63 6.28
N MET A 78 30.40 32.17 7.16
CA MET A 78 30.42 30.77 7.60
C MET A 78 29.11 30.32 8.25
N MET A 79 28.56 31.15 9.13
CA MET A 79 27.28 30.85 9.79
C MET A 79 26.14 30.74 8.79
N ILE A 80 26.12 31.59 7.76
CA ILE A 80 25.12 31.52 6.68
C ILE A 80 25.27 30.21 5.89
N VAL A 81 26.47 29.86 5.43
CA VAL A 81 26.72 28.66 4.61
C VAL A 81 26.36 27.38 5.38
N THR A 82 26.80 27.28 6.63
CA THR A 82 26.52 26.11 7.49
C THR A 82 25.03 26.00 7.86
N SER A 83 24.33 27.12 8.03
CA SER A 83 22.88 27.11 8.27
C SER A 83 22.11 26.67 7.03
N MET A 84 22.53 27.10 5.84
CA MET A 84 21.89 26.73 4.58
C MET A 84 22.06 25.24 4.27
N GLU A 85 23.23 24.66 4.54
CA GLU A 85 23.47 23.20 4.42
C GLU A 85 22.50 22.39 5.28
N ARG A 86 22.28 22.81 6.54
CA ARG A 86 21.39 22.13 7.49
C ARG A 86 19.92 22.13 7.07
N MET A 87 19.48 23.03 6.18
CA MET A 87 18.09 23.08 5.71
C MET A 87 17.76 21.97 4.71
N SER A 88 18.75 21.36 4.05
CA SER A 88 18.50 20.33 3.03
C SER A 88 17.79 19.08 3.59
N THR A 89 18.21 18.61 4.77
CA THR A 89 17.66 17.38 5.38
C THR A 89 16.19 17.56 5.81
N PRO A 90 15.80 18.62 6.56
CA PRO A 90 14.40 18.86 6.89
C PRO A 90 13.49 19.05 5.68
N VAL A 91 13.95 19.74 4.63
CA VAL A 91 13.15 19.94 3.41
C VAL A 91 12.83 18.60 2.73
N LEU A 92 13.82 17.70 2.63
CA LEU A 92 13.61 16.35 2.12
C LEU A 92 12.69 15.52 3.02
N ALA A 93 12.81 15.68 4.34
CA ALA A 93 11.93 15.00 5.30
C ALA A 93 10.47 15.46 5.17
N ILE A 94 10.23 16.78 5.01
CA ILE A 94 8.90 17.34 4.77
C ILE A 94 8.31 16.76 3.48
N SER A 95 9.08 16.69 2.39
CA SER A 95 8.60 16.12 1.13
C SER A 95 8.15 14.66 1.29
N LYS A 96 8.96 13.82 1.97
CA LYS A 96 8.58 12.42 2.25
C LYS A 96 7.35 12.33 3.15
N ALA A 97 7.26 13.18 4.18
CA ALA A 97 6.12 13.23 5.08
C ALA A 97 4.83 13.62 4.34
N THR A 98 4.89 14.55 3.39
CA THR A 98 3.73 14.93 2.57
C THR A 98 3.22 13.78 1.72
N VAL A 99 4.10 12.98 1.11
CA VAL A 99 3.69 11.80 0.32
C VAL A 99 3.04 10.74 1.21
N ALA A 100 3.70 10.38 2.31
CA ALA A 100 3.17 9.41 3.27
C ALA A 100 1.84 9.87 3.89
N ALA A 101 1.70 11.16 4.18
CA ALA A 101 0.45 11.75 4.64
C ALA A 101 -0.65 11.64 3.58
N GLY A 102 -0.33 11.86 2.29
CA GLY A 102 -1.27 11.67 1.19
C GLY A 102 -1.82 10.25 1.13
N GLU A 103 -0.95 9.23 1.17
CA GLU A 103 -1.37 7.82 1.23
C GLU A 103 -2.23 7.54 2.46
N PHE A 104 -1.80 8.02 3.62
CA PHE A 104 -2.53 7.87 4.87
C PHE A 104 -3.95 8.46 4.80
N PHE A 105 -4.09 9.68 4.27
CA PHE A 105 -5.38 10.32 4.10
C PHE A 105 -6.27 9.61 3.08
N THR A 106 -5.72 9.02 2.02
CA THR A 106 -6.56 8.22 1.10
C THR A 106 -7.18 6.99 1.74
N VAL A 107 -6.51 6.38 2.72
CA VAL A 107 -7.07 5.24 3.45
C VAL A 107 -8.11 5.72 4.47
N ILE A 108 -7.85 6.84 5.16
CA ILE A 108 -8.79 7.41 6.15
C ILE A 108 -10.08 7.90 5.49
N ASP A 109 -9.94 8.62 4.38
CA ASP A 109 -11.05 9.26 3.68
C ASP A 109 -11.73 8.33 2.67
N ALA A 110 -11.29 7.07 2.56
CA ALA A 110 -11.92 6.08 1.71
C ALA A 110 -13.40 5.91 2.08
N PRO A 111 -14.32 5.96 1.11
CA PRO A 111 -15.74 5.78 1.38
C PRO A 111 -15.98 4.40 1.99
N ARG A 112 -16.63 4.36 3.14
CA ARG A 112 -17.01 3.10 3.78
C ARG A 112 -18.20 2.49 3.03
N PRO A 113 -18.20 1.18 2.74
CA PRO A 113 -19.39 0.51 2.24
C PRO A 113 -20.57 0.73 3.19
N ASP A 114 -21.77 0.90 2.63
CA ASP A 114 -22.98 1.01 3.44
C ASP A 114 -23.17 -0.27 4.28
N PRO A 115 -23.16 -0.17 5.62
CA PRO A 115 -23.33 -1.34 6.47
C PRO A 115 -24.76 -1.90 6.41
N GLY A 116 -25.73 -1.19 5.84
CA GLY A 116 -27.14 -1.51 5.95
C GLY A 116 -27.71 -1.15 7.32
N HIS A 117 -29.04 -1.08 7.39
CA HIS A 117 -29.77 -0.49 8.53
C HIS A 117 -30.84 -1.41 9.11
N LEU A 118 -31.31 -2.42 8.37
CA LEU A 118 -32.37 -3.32 8.86
C LEU A 118 -31.83 -4.29 9.91
N THR A 119 -32.57 -4.47 10.99
CA THR A 119 -32.27 -5.38 12.11
C THR A 119 -33.55 -6.04 12.61
N ASP A 120 -33.44 -6.95 13.58
CA ASP A 120 -34.60 -7.50 14.31
C ASP A 120 -35.48 -6.36 14.88
N PRO A 121 -36.83 -6.44 14.81
CA PRO A 121 -37.64 -7.59 14.36
C PRO A 121 -38.02 -7.53 12.86
N ILE A 122 -37.51 -6.55 12.11
CA ILE A 122 -37.88 -6.36 10.69
C ILE A 122 -37.33 -7.50 9.83
N VAL A 123 -36.14 -7.99 10.18
CA VAL A 123 -35.50 -9.11 9.51
C VAL A 123 -35.14 -10.19 10.54
N SER A 124 -35.33 -11.45 10.18
CA SER A 124 -35.03 -12.62 10.99
C SER A 124 -33.97 -13.48 10.32
N ALA A 125 -32.90 -13.82 11.04
CA ALA A 125 -31.88 -14.74 10.53
C ALA A 125 -32.36 -16.20 10.45
N SER A 126 -33.56 -16.49 10.95
CA SER A 126 -34.15 -17.82 10.91
C SER A 126 -34.94 -18.10 9.63
N GLU A 127 -35.06 -17.16 8.69
CA GLU A 127 -35.78 -17.38 7.44
C GLU A 127 -34.87 -17.91 6.32
N ASP A 128 -35.47 -18.26 5.19
CA ASP A 128 -34.75 -18.77 4.03
C ASP A 128 -33.76 -17.74 3.47
N ILE A 129 -32.60 -18.22 3.01
CA ILE A 129 -31.66 -17.40 2.23
C ILE A 129 -31.85 -17.72 0.76
N VAL A 130 -32.10 -16.70 -0.05
CA VAL A 130 -32.41 -16.85 -1.48
C VAL A 130 -31.39 -16.08 -2.30
N LEU A 131 -30.73 -16.78 -3.22
CA LEU A 131 -29.91 -16.24 -4.29
C LEU A 131 -30.73 -16.31 -5.58
N GLU A 132 -31.02 -15.17 -6.18
CA GLU A 132 -31.80 -15.04 -7.42
C GLU A 132 -30.95 -14.44 -8.52
N ASP A 133 -30.86 -15.15 -9.64
CA ASP A 133 -30.15 -14.76 -10.86
C ASP A 133 -28.73 -14.20 -10.62
N VAL A 134 -27.98 -14.82 -9.69
CA VAL A 134 -26.70 -14.29 -9.24
C VAL A 134 -25.60 -14.55 -10.27
N THR A 135 -25.05 -13.47 -10.82
CA THR A 135 -23.86 -13.48 -11.66
C THR A 135 -22.75 -12.68 -11.01
N PHE A 136 -21.58 -13.30 -10.82
CA PHE A 136 -20.49 -12.71 -10.03
C PHE A 136 -19.11 -12.97 -10.64
N ALA A 137 -18.22 -11.99 -10.52
CA ALA A 137 -16.79 -12.06 -10.80
C ALA A 137 -16.01 -11.34 -9.69
N TYR A 138 -14.83 -11.86 -9.32
CA TYR A 138 -14.00 -11.23 -8.29
C TYR A 138 -13.36 -9.93 -8.80
N PRO A 139 -13.20 -8.89 -7.95
CA PRO A 139 -12.53 -7.64 -8.35
C PRO A 139 -11.11 -7.82 -8.87
N SER A 140 -10.37 -8.82 -8.37
CA SER A 140 -9.02 -9.16 -8.82
C SER A 140 -8.96 -9.84 -10.19
N ARG A 141 -10.09 -10.38 -10.67
CA ARG A 141 -10.24 -11.07 -11.96
C ARG A 141 -11.61 -10.72 -12.58
N PRO A 142 -11.83 -9.46 -12.98
CA PRO A 142 -13.15 -8.95 -13.36
C PRO A 142 -13.68 -9.56 -14.67
N HIS A 143 -12.82 -10.20 -15.46
CA HIS A 143 -13.18 -10.82 -16.75
C HIS A 143 -13.59 -12.28 -16.62
N VAL A 144 -13.32 -12.91 -15.46
CA VAL A 144 -13.65 -14.32 -15.20
C VAL A 144 -14.96 -14.39 -14.42
N LYS A 145 -16.01 -14.83 -15.11
CA LYS A 145 -17.30 -15.11 -14.47
C LYS A 145 -17.17 -16.35 -13.58
N ILE A 146 -17.47 -16.21 -12.30
CA ILE A 146 -17.40 -17.29 -11.30
C ILE A 146 -18.78 -17.92 -11.06
N LEU A 147 -19.80 -17.08 -10.92
CA LEU A 147 -21.20 -17.51 -10.85
C LEU A 147 -21.93 -16.99 -12.07
N ASP A 148 -22.75 -17.82 -12.71
CA ASP A 148 -23.51 -17.47 -13.89
C ASP A 148 -24.99 -17.79 -13.67
N ASN A 149 -25.79 -16.74 -13.48
CA ASN A 149 -27.23 -16.82 -13.30
C ASN A 149 -27.67 -17.87 -12.24
N LEU A 150 -26.97 -17.91 -11.10
CA LEU A 150 -27.20 -18.89 -10.05
C LEU A 150 -28.49 -18.59 -9.30
N ASN A 151 -29.40 -19.57 -9.29
CA ASN A 151 -30.60 -19.57 -8.48
C ASN A 151 -30.48 -20.66 -7.39
N LEU A 152 -30.48 -20.27 -6.13
CA LEU A 152 -30.30 -21.16 -4.98
C LEU A 152 -31.14 -20.70 -3.79
N ARG A 153 -31.94 -21.59 -3.22
CA ARG A 153 -32.69 -21.36 -1.99
C ARG A 153 -32.18 -22.27 -0.88
N LEU A 154 -31.72 -21.66 0.21
CA LEU A 154 -31.34 -22.34 1.45
C LEU A 154 -32.52 -22.24 2.40
N GLU A 155 -33.26 -23.33 2.54
CA GLU A 155 -34.46 -23.37 3.38
C GLU A 155 -34.11 -23.38 4.87
N ARG A 156 -34.89 -22.65 5.66
CA ARG A 156 -34.83 -22.61 7.12
C ARG A 156 -34.80 -24.00 7.72
N GLY A 157 -33.87 -24.20 8.66
CA GLY A 157 -33.80 -25.42 9.47
C GLY A 157 -33.36 -26.66 8.71
N LYS A 158 -32.98 -26.54 7.43
CA LYS A 158 -32.43 -27.64 6.64
C LYS A 158 -30.91 -27.54 6.53
N VAL A 159 -30.29 -28.71 6.41
CA VAL A 159 -28.87 -28.82 6.07
C VAL A 159 -28.76 -28.94 4.55
N THR A 160 -28.18 -27.93 3.92
CA THR A 160 -27.95 -27.91 2.47
C THR A 160 -26.48 -28.17 2.17
N ALA A 161 -26.20 -29.23 1.42
CA ALA A 161 -24.85 -29.55 0.96
C ALA A 161 -24.62 -29.02 -0.47
N ILE A 162 -23.55 -28.24 -0.66
CA ILE A 162 -23.14 -27.74 -1.97
C ILE A 162 -21.94 -28.55 -2.46
N VAL A 163 -22.12 -29.28 -3.56
CA VAL A 163 -21.09 -30.15 -4.15
C VAL A 163 -20.71 -29.70 -5.55
N GLY A 164 -19.43 -29.86 -5.91
CA GLY A 164 -18.93 -29.47 -7.21
C GLY A 164 -17.40 -29.54 -7.30
N PRO A 165 -16.82 -29.51 -8.50
CA PRO A 165 -15.38 -29.61 -8.72
C PRO A 165 -14.61 -28.45 -8.07
N SER A 166 -13.29 -28.59 -7.90
CA SER A 166 -12.46 -27.48 -7.42
C SER A 166 -12.59 -26.27 -8.36
N GLY A 167 -12.70 -25.06 -7.81
CA GLY A 167 -12.89 -23.83 -8.59
C GLY A 167 -14.32 -23.53 -9.04
N SER A 168 -15.31 -24.37 -8.73
CA SER A 168 -16.71 -24.18 -9.15
C SER A 168 -17.49 -23.04 -8.45
N GLY A 169 -16.83 -22.17 -7.67
CA GLY A 169 -17.49 -21.06 -6.97
C GLY A 169 -18.18 -21.39 -5.64
N LYS A 170 -17.98 -22.59 -5.05
CA LYS A 170 -18.61 -22.98 -3.76
C LYS A 170 -18.31 -22.00 -2.63
N SER A 171 -17.03 -21.66 -2.44
CA SER A 171 -16.60 -20.70 -1.41
C SER A 171 -17.06 -19.28 -1.73
N THR A 172 -17.35 -18.98 -2.99
CA THR A 172 -17.89 -17.69 -3.42
C THR A 172 -19.32 -17.48 -2.93
N ILE A 173 -20.14 -18.54 -2.91
CA ILE A 173 -21.49 -18.49 -2.32
C ILE A 173 -21.42 -18.09 -0.85
N VAL A 174 -20.50 -18.69 -0.08
CA VAL A 174 -20.27 -18.33 1.32
C VAL A 174 -19.84 -16.87 1.44
N GLY A 175 -18.91 -16.40 0.60
CA GLY A 175 -18.46 -15.01 0.61
C GLY A 175 -19.56 -13.99 0.28
N LEU A 176 -20.54 -14.36 -0.54
CA LEU A 176 -21.70 -13.51 -0.83
C LEU A 176 -22.70 -13.49 0.33
N ILE A 177 -22.97 -14.65 0.96
CA ILE A 177 -23.82 -14.73 2.15
C ILE A 177 -23.21 -13.95 3.32
N GLU A 178 -21.90 -14.06 3.52
CA GLU A 178 -21.14 -13.31 4.54
C GLU A 178 -20.95 -11.82 4.19
N ARG A 179 -21.42 -11.38 3.02
CA ARG A 179 -21.23 -10.02 2.48
C ARG A 179 -19.77 -9.56 2.52
N TRP A 180 -18.83 -10.45 2.18
CA TRP A 180 -17.44 -10.05 1.87
C TRP A 180 -17.35 -9.33 0.52
N TYR A 181 -18.29 -9.67 -0.37
CA TYR A 181 -18.47 -9.05 -1.68
C TYR A 181 -19.93 -8.63 -1.83
N SER A 182 -20.17 -7.60 -2.66
CA SER A 182 -21.52 -7.16 -3.02
C SER A 182 -21.70 -7.22 -4.53
N LEU A 183 -22.95 -7.45 -4.96
CA LEU A 183 -23.36 -7.42 -6.36
C LEU A 183 -23.64 -5.98 -6.83
N LYS A 184 -23.92 -5.07 -5.90
CA LYS A 184 -23.97 -3.63 -6.14
C LYS A 184 -22.52 -3.13 -6.18
N GLY A 185 -22.09 -2.56 -7.31
CA GLY A 185 -20.68 -2.26 -7.61
C GLY A 185 -19.88 -1.72 -6.42
N GLN A 186 -18.72 -2.31 -6.15
CA GLN A 186 -17.84 -1.85 -5.07
C GLN A 186 -17.18 -0.53 -5.47
N PRO A 187 -17.19 0.51 -4.59
CA PRO A 187 -16.35 1.67 -4.80
C PRO A 187 -14.89 1.21 -4.74
N GLY A 188 -14.22 1.20 -5.89
CA GLY A 188 -12.78 0.96 -5.94
C GLY A 188 -12.09 2.05 -5.14
N ILE A 189 -11.17 1.68 -4.24
CA ILE A 189 -10.26 2.65 -3.63
C ILE A 189 -9.48 3.27 -4.80
N PRO A 190 -9.48 4.61 -4.96
CA PRO A 190 -8.62 5.25 -5.95
C PRO A 190 -7.18 4.85 -5.63
N GLN A 191 -6.57 4.02 -6.48
CA GLN A 191 -5.15 3.77 -6.35
C GLN A 191 -4.46 5.09 -6.68
N ILE A 192 -3.87 5.76 -5.67
CA ILE A 192 -2.83 6.73 -5.97
C ILE A 192 -1.72 5.90 -6.61
N VAL A 193 -1.61 6.06 -7.92
CA VAL A 193 -0.59 5.44 -8.74
C VAL A 193 0.78 5.86 -8.18
N GLU A 194 1.42 5.00 -7.38
CA GLU A 194 2.85 4.84 -7.57
C GLU A 194 2.99 4.25 -8.96
N LYS A 195 3.38 5.11 -9.91
CA LYS A 195 3.89 4.64 -11.20
C LYS A 195 5.17 3.89 -10.84
N LYS A 196 5.07 2.59 -10.58
CA LYS A 196 6.22 1.70 -10.51
C LYS A 196 7.09 2.03 -11.72
N PRO A 197 8.40 2.32 -11.56
CA PRO A 197 9.27 2.37 -12.71
C PRO A 197 9.06 1.04 -13.46
N GLU A 198 8.84 1.13 -14.77
CA GLU A 198 8.71 -0.03 -15.66
C GLU A 198 9.99 -0.86 -15.54
N LEU A 199 10.02 -1.76 -14.55
CA LEU A 199 10.93 -2.89 -14.54
C LEU A 199 10.41 -3.80 -15.66
N THR A 200 11.22 -3.87 -16.70
CA THR A 200 11.07 -4.71 -17.87
C THR A 200 10.62 -6.09 -17.40
N GLN A 201 9.37 -6.44 -17.68
CA GLN A 201 8.81 -7.76 -17.39
C GLN A 201 9.49 -8.76 -18.32
N GLU A 202 10.56 -9.40 -17.84
CA GLU A 202 10.95 -10.70 -18.37
C GLU A 202 10.06 -11.77 -17.74
N ASN A 203 9.20 -12.33 -18.59
CA ASN A 203 8.60 -13.66 -18.54
C ASN A 203 7.84 -14.03 -17.26
N ALA A 204 6.59 -13.61 -17.19
CA ALA A 204 5.53 -14.43 -16.62
C ALA A 204 4.43 -14.56 -17.67
N ASP A 205 4.15 -15.80 -18.08
CA ASP A 205 3.03 -16.16 -18.94
C ASP A 205 1.73 -15.68 -18.28
N THR A 206 1.33 -14.45 -18.63
CA THR A 206 0.05 -13.89 -18.24
C THR A 206 -0.72 -13.81 -19.54
N GLU A 207 -1.54 -14.83 -19.79
CA GLU A 207 -2.61 -14.70 -20.75
C GLU A 207 -3.37 -13.44 -20.38
N VAL A 208 -3.24 -12.42 -21.23
CA VAL A 208 -4.00 -11.18 -21.13
C VAL A 208 -5.45 -11.60 -21.36
N GLU A 209 -6.22 -11.80 -20.28
CA GLU A 209 -7.65 -12.04 -20.33
C GLU A 209 -8.34 -10.79 -20.89
N SER A 210 -8.31 -10.64 -22.21
CA SER A 210 -8.86 -9.53 -22.96
C SER A 210 -10.37 -9.73 -23.12
N GLY A 211 -11.14 -9.34 -22.11
CA GLY A 211 -12.60 -9.29 -22.15
C GLY A 211 -13.12 -7.96 -21.60
N SER A 212 -14.38 -7.62 -21.85
CA SER A 212 -15.06 -6.60 -21.05
C SER A 212 -15.26 -7.14 -19.61
N PRO A 213 -15.31 -6.27 -18.58
CA PRO A 213 -15.66 -6.72 -17.23
C PRO A 213 -17.03 -7.39 -17.21
N VAL A 214 -17.16 -8.48 -16.47
CA VAL A 214 -18.44 -9.16 -16.28
C VAL A 214 -19.40 -8.23 -15.54
N GLN A 215 -20.60 -8.04 -16.08
CA GLN A 215 -21.65 -7.28 -15.39
C GLN A 215 -22.24 -8.12 -14.25
N LEU A 216 -21.97 -7.67 -13.01
CA LEU A 216 -22.52 -8.27 -11.81
C LEU A 216 -24.03 -7.99 -11.75
N HIS A 217 -24.82 -9.02 -11.45
CA HIS A 217 -26.27 -8.88 -11.27
C HIS A 217 -26.83 -9.99 -10.38
N GLY A 218 -28.12 -9.88 -10.07
CA GLY A 218 -28.83 -10.75 -9.15
C GLY A 218 -28.93 -10.17 -7.74
N THR A 219 -29.56 -10.92 -6.85
CA THR A 219 -29.79 -10.52 -5.47
C THR A 219 -29.53 -11.69 -4.52
N VAL A 220 -29.05 -11.36 -3.33
CA VAL A 220 -29.02 -12.30 -2.20
C VAL A 220 -29.91 -11.70 -1.12
N SER A 221 -30.92 -12.44 -0.67
CA SER A 221 -31.95 -11.93 0.23
C SER A 221 -32.30 -12.92 1.33
N THR A 222 -32.86 -12.40 2.43
CA THR A 222 -33.54 -13.16 3.49
C THR A 222 -34.74 -12.36 3.98
N CYS A 223 -35.80 -13.03 4.40
CA CYS A 223 -37.09 -12.38 4.75
C CYS A 223 -37.67 -11.47 3.65
N GLY A 224 -37.33 -11.68 2.38
CA GLY A 224 -37.73 -10.78 1.29
C GLY A 224 -36.97 -9.44 1.24
N HIS A 225 -35.93 -9.27 2.07
CA HIS A 225 -35.04 -8.10 2.07
C HIS A 225 -33.67 -8.47 1.52
N SER A 226 -33.06 -7.59 0.72
CA SER A 226 -31.68 -7.80 0.25
C SER A 226 -30.72 -7.82 1.44
N LEU A 227 -29.74 -8.72 1.41
CA LEU A 227 -28.66 -8.75 2.39
C LEU A 227 -27.91 -7.42 2.45
N ASP A 228 -27.86 -6.66 1.35
CA ASP A 228 -27.22 -5.34 1.30
C ASP A 228 -27.89 -4.31 2.23
N ASP A 229 -29.20 -4.43 2.46
CA ASP A 229 -29.99 -3.46 3.24
C ASP A 229 -29.99 -3.81 4.75
N ILE A 230 -29.65 -5.05 5.08
CA ILE A 230 -29.53 -5.56 6.45
C ILE A 230 -28.26 -5.03 7.10
N ASN A 231 -28.30 -4.69 8.38
CA ASN A 231 -27.12 -4.30 9.12
C ASN A 231 -26.09 -5.45 9.17
N LEU A 232 -24.89 -5.19 8.66
CA LEU A 232 -23.82 -6.18 8.48
C LEU A 232 -23.35 -6.80 9.80
N GLN A 233 -23.21 -5.98 10.85
CA GLN A 233 -22.73 -6.44 12.14
C GLN A 233 -23.77 -7.36 12.81
N TRP A 234 -25.04 -6.98 12.75
CA TRP A 234 -26.12 -7.81 13.23
C TRP A 234 -26.22 -9.12 12.42
N TRP A 235 -26.19 -9.05 11.09
CA TRP A 235 -26.25 -10.25 10.24
C TRP A 235 -25.17 -11.27 10.59
N ARG A 236 -23.89 -10.85 10.66
CA ARG A 236 -22.78 -11.74 11.01
C ARG A 236 -22.84 -12.27 12.45
N SER A 237 -23.51 -11.59 13.36
CA SER A 237 -23.74 -12.11 14.72
C SER A 237 -24.66 -13.34 14.74
N GLN A 238 -25.45 -13.54 13.67
CA GLN A 238 -26.38 -14.66 13.53
C GLN A 238 -25.79 -15.83 12.73
N VAL A 239 -24.60 -15.68 12.15
CA VAL A 239 -23.96 -16.70 11.30
C VAL A 239 -22.70 -17.23 11.97
N GLY A 240 -22.65 -18.55 12.16
CA GLY A 240 -21.42 -19.26 12.55
C GLY A 240 -20.68 -19.76 11.32
N LEU A 241 -19.40 -19.40 11.18
CA LEU A 241 -18.57 -19.79 10.04
C LEU A 241 -17.40 -20.67 10.49
N VAL A 242 -17.21 -21.80 9.80
CA VAL A 242 -16.01 -22.65 9.93
C VAL A 242 -15.33 -22.71 8.56
N GLN A 243 -14.12 -22.14 8.46
CA GLN A 243 -13.36 -22.09 7.23
C GLN A 243 -12.57 -23.39 6.98
N GLN A 244 -12.27 -23.69 5.71
CA GLN A 244 -11.46 -24.84 5.32
C GLN A 244 -10.05 -24.79 5.94
N GLU A 245 -9.46 -23.59 5.97
CA GLU A 245 -8.21 -23.29 6.67
C GLU A 245 -8.53 -22.28 7.77
N PRO A 246 -8.73 -22.72 9.02
CA PRO A 246 -9.05 -21.83 10.12
C PRO A 246 -7.90 -20.85 10.38
N PHE A 247 -8.25 -19.57 10.57
CA PHE A 247 -7.31 -18.56 11.03
C PHE A 247 -7.39 -18.42 12.54
N LEU A 248 -6.23 -18.42 13.21
CA LEU A 248 -6.12 -18.15 14.65
C LEU A 248 -5.25 -16.92 14.86
N PHE A 249 -5.69 -16.03 15.74
CA PHE A 249 -4.86 -14.93 16.21
C PHE A 249 -3.71 -15.46 17.07
N ASN A 250 -2.57 -14.78 17.01
CA ASN A 250 -1.40 -15.08 17.84
C ASN A 250 -1.66 -14.70 19.31
N ASP A 251 -2.51 -15.47 19.97
CA ASP A 251 -2.94 -15.33 21.36
C ASP A 251 -3.29 -16.72 21.92
N THR A 252 -3.72 -16.78 23.19
CA THR A 252 -4.14 -18.02 23.83
C THR A 252 -5.36 -18.65 23.15
N ILE A 253 -5.50 -19.97 23.27
CA ILE A 253 -6.69 -20.71 22.79
C ILE A 253 -7.96 -20.11 23.36
N TYR A 254 -7.98 -19.78 24.66
CA TYR A 254 -9.14 -19.21 25.35
C TYR A 254 -9.64 -17.89 24.75
N LYS A 255 -8.78 -17.07 24.14
CA LYS A 255 -9.22 -15.81 23.51
C LYS A 255 -9.66 -15.95 22.06
N ASN A 256 -9.31 -17.07 21.43
CA ASN A 256 -9.72 -17.38 20.06
C ASN A 256 -11.08 -18.12 20.01
N VAL A 257 -11.52 -18.69 21.14
CA VAL A 257 -12.77 -19.46 21.30
C VAL A 257 -13.78 -18.62 22.09
#